data_AF-A0A251MQS3-F1
#
_entry.id   AF-A0A251MQS3-F1
#
_cell.length_a   1.000
_cell.length_b   1.000
_cell.length_c   1.000
_cell.angle_alpha   90.00
_cell.angle_beta   90.00
_cell.angle_gamma   90.00
#
_symmetry.space_group_name_H-M   'P 1'
#
loop_
_entity.id
_entity.type
_entity.pdbx_description
1 polymer ?
#
loop_
_entity_poly.entity_id
_entity_poly.type
_entity_poly.pdbx_seq_one_letter_code
_entity_poly.pdbx_strand_id
1 'polypeptide(L)'
;MEMANTKATSQIPSRAISSGGGGGVCMMSNTWRDEQHPSFINFISTFLTANAFRLNFVPIAPDFIFNCGGSSVAFIFVTSLDPTSISQIFGRVQKLKLQFANLYVVITLPTKEKNDLFVCSYFKFGMELGKPTFVLVKDLEMGFEKMVKIAHSRGVCKREDATAKLKAEVGTISCFVV
;
A
#
# COMPACT_ATOMS: atom_id res chain seq x y z
N MET A 1 5.98 -60.24 -7.87
CA MET A 1 6.73 -59.42 -8.83
C MET A 1 5.71 -58.53 -9.51
N GLU A 2 5.47 -57.32 -8.99
CA GLU A 2 6.20 -56.08 -9.38
C GLU A 2 5.34 -55.33 -10.42
N MET A 3 4.94 -54.06 -10.32
CA MET A 3 5.00 -53.02 -9.29
C MET A 3 3.88 -52.01 -9.62
N ALA A 4 3.39 -51.30 -8.58
CA ALA A 4 2.45 -50.21 -8.69
C ALA A 4 3.04 -48.96 -9.39
N ASN A 5 2.19 -48.11 -9.97
CA ASN A 5 2.49 -46.69 -10.07
C ASN A 5 1.23 -45.83 -9.93
N THR A 6 0.90 -45.52 -8.68
CA THR A 6 -0.11 -44.55 -8.29
C THR A 6 0.55 -43.17 -8.33
N LYS A 7 0.12 -42.30 -9.25
CA LYS A 7 0.61 -40.92 -9.33
C LYS A 7 0.08 -40.13 -8.13
N ALA A 8 0.97 -39.85 -7.18
CA ALA A 8 0.69 -39.00 -6.03
C ALA A 8 0.52 -37.54 -6.47
N THR A 9 -0.71 -37.02 -6.36
CA THR A 9 -0.97 -35.59 -6.44
C THR A 9 -0.42 -34.96 -5.17
N SER A 10 0.69 -34.23 -5.30
CA SER A 10 1.31 -33.48 -4.20
C SER A 10 0.35 -32.35 -3.79
N GLN A 11 -0.42 -32.58 -2.74
CA GLN A 11 -1.18 -31.54 -2.06
C GLN A 11 -0.19 -30.58 -1.38
N ILE A 12 -0.08 -29.38 -1.94
CA ILE A 12 0.57 -28.25 -1.27
C ILE A 12 -0.19 -28.05 0.05
N PRO A 13 0.47 -28.03 1.22
CA PRO A 13 -0.23 -27.75 2.46
C PRO A 13 -0.68 -26.30 2.41
N SER A 14 -1.98 -26.09 2.26
CA SER A 14 -2.67 -24.84 2.59
C SER A 14 -2.44 -24.58 4.08
N ARG A 15 -1.30 -23.96 4.43
CA ARG A 15 -1.12 -23.37 5.74
C ARG A 15 -2.14 -22.25 5.86
N ALA A 16 -3.32 -22.59 6.36
CA ALA A 16 -4.20 -21.65 7.00
C ALA A 16 -3.37 -20.98 8.10
N ILE A 17 -2.88 -19.78 7.81
CA ILE A 17 -2.31 -18.91 8.83
C ILE A 17 -3.50 -18.49 9.67
N SER A 18 -3.74 -19.21 10.76
CA SER A 18 -4.54 -18.72 11.87
C SER A 18 -3.76 -17.58 12.54
N SER A 19 -3.84 -16.37 11.99
CA SER A 19 -3.34 -15.17 12.66
C SER A 19 -4.45 -14.60 13.54
N GLY A 20 -4.40 -14.88 14.83
CA GLY A 20 -5.22 -14.20 15.82
C GLY A 20 -5.10 -12.67 15.69
N GLY A 21 -6.24 -11.98 15.73
CA GLY A 21 -6.39 -10.62 16.25
C GLY A 21 -5.65 -9.44 15.58
N GLY A 22 -5.03 -9.59 14.41
CA GLY A 22 -4.13 -8.57 13.84
C GLY A 22 -4.67 -7.82 12.61
N GLY A 23 -5.87 -7.25 12.68
CA GLY A 23 -6.39 -6.38 11.61
C GLY A 23 -5.50 -5.15 11.41
N GLY A 24 -5.37 -4.67 10.18
CA GLY A 24 -4.64 -3.44 9.89
C GLY A 24 -5.41 -2.19 10.30
N VAL A 25 -4.73 -1.04 10.36
CA VAL A 25 -5.37 0.26 10.56
C VAL A 25 -5.10 1.13 9.34
N CYS A 26 -6.15 1.73 8.80
CA CYS A 26 -6.08 2.76 7.77
C CYS A 26 -6.47 4.09 8.42
N MET A 27 -5.56 5.04 8.43
CA MET A 27 -5.81 6.42 8.80
C MET A 27 -6.10 7.23 7.54
N MET A 28 -7.18 8.00 7.52
CA MET A 28 -7.55 8.88 6.41
C MET A 28 -7.57 10.34 6.89
N SER A 29 -7.09 11.24 6.04
CA SER A 29 -7.08 12.67 6.32
C SER A 29 -8.50 13.23 6.43
N ASN A 30 -8.75 14.04 7.47
CA ASN A 30 -9.99 14.78 7.62
C ASN A 30 -10.23 15.71 6.42
N THR A 31 -9.20 16.47 6.00
CA THR A 31 -9.35 17.44 4.91
C THR A 31 -9.65 16.74 3.58
N TRP A 32 -8.95 15.64 3.30
CA TRP A 32 -9.19 14.88 2.07
C TRP A 32 -10.59 14.24 2.06
N ARG A 33 -11.03 13.70 3.20
CA ARG A 33 -12.37 13.12 3.36
C ARG A 33 -13.46 14.16 3.05
N ASP A 34 -13.31 15.37 3.58
CA ASP A 34 -14.33 16.42 3.48
C ASP A 34 -14.46 16.97 2.03
N GLU A 35 -13.44 16.77 1.20
CA GLU A 35 -13.48 17.07 -0.24
C GLU A 35 -14.21 15.99 -1.06
N GLN A 36 -14.43 14.79 -0.49
CA GLN A 36 -15.06 13.68 -1.21
C GLN A 36 -16.57 13.60 -0.98
N HIS A 37 -17.28 13.02 -1.95
CA HIS A 37 -18.70 12.72 -1.80
C HIS A 37 -18.95 11.66 -0.70
N PRO A 38 -19.97 11.81 0.16
CA PRO A 38 -20.23 10.87 1.26
C PRO A 38 -20.41 9.40 0.85
N SER A 39 -21.00 9.13 -0.32
CA SER A 39 -21.14 7.75 -0.82
C SER A 39 -19.78 7.08 -1.10
N PHE A 40 -18.78 7.86 -1.52
CA PHE A 40 -17.44 7.35 -1.76
C PHE A 40 -16.74 7.02 -0.44
N ILE A 41 -16.92 7.86 0.58
CA ILE A 41 -16.43 7.56 1.94
C ILE A 41 -17.06 6.27 2.48
N ASN A 42 -18.36 6.05 2.24
CA ASN A 42 -19.04 4.83 2.64
C ASN A 42 -18.50 3.59 1.91
N PHE A 43 -18.24 3.71 0.61
CA PHE A 43 -17.56 2.67 -0.17
C PHE A 43 -16.19 2.33 0.44
N ILE A 44 -15.36 3.32 0.73
CA ILE A 44 -14.02 3.12 1.32
C ILE A 44 -14.12 2.39 2.66
N SER A 45 -15.01 2.82 3.54
CA SER A 45 -15.23 2.18 4.85
C SER A 45 -15.58 0.69 4.71
N THR A 46 -16.50 0.39 3.79
CA THR A 46 -16.94 -0.99 3.50
C THR A 46 -15.81 -1.81 2.89
N PHE A 47 -15.09 -1.25 1.91
CA PHE A 47 -13.97 -1.90 1.23
C PHE A 47 -12.83 -2.23 2.20
N LEU A 48 -12.46 -1.29 3.07
CA LEU A 48 -11.40 -1.51 4.07
C LEU A 48 -11.81 -2.57 5.09
N THR A 49 -13.06 -2.55 5.56
CA THR A 49 -13.57 -3.57 6.49
C THR A 49 -13.51 -4.97 5.86
N ALA A 50 -13.92 -5.11 4.59
CA ALA A 50 -13.82 -6.36 3.84
C ALA A 50 -12.36 -6.85 3.67
N ASN A 51 -11.39 -5.93 3.71
CA ASN A 51 -9.95 -6.22 3.62
C ASN A 51 -9.25 -6.20 4.98
N ALA A 52 -9.98 -6.38 6.09
CA ALA A 52 -9.45 -6.44 7.45
C ALA A 52 -8.67 -5.19 7.90
N PHE A 53 -9.03 -4.01 7.38
CA PHE A 53 -8.55 -2.71 7.85
C PHE A 53 -9.64 -1.96 8.61
N ARG A 54 -9.28 -1.39 9.77
CA ARG A 54 -10.12 -0.45 10.50
C ARG A 54 -9.83 0.97 10.03
N LEU A 55 -10.86 1.71 9.65
CA LEU A 55 -10.74 3.10 9.20
C LEU A 55 -10.81 4.08 10.38
N ASN A 56 -9.86 4.99 10.47
CA ASN A 56 -9.83 6.11 11.41
C ASN A 56 -9.67 7.44 10.65
N PHE A 57 -10.35 8.48 11.10
CA PHE A 57 -10.21 9.83 10.56
C PHE A 57 -9.31 10.67 11.46
N VAL A 58 -8.23 11.23 10.91
CA VAL A 58 -7.20 11.95 11.68
C VAL A 58 -6.63 13.12 10.88
N PRO A 59 -6.12 14.18 11.53
CA PRO A 59 -5.46 15.29 10.85
C PRO A 59 -4.04 14.91 10.43
N ILE A 60 -3.91 14.24 9.28
CA ILE A 60 -2.63 13.81 8.71
C ILE A 60 -2.32 14.56 7.42
N ALA A 61 -1.02 14.72 7.14
CA ALA A 61 -0.54 15.40 5.94
C ALA A 61 -0.70 14.58 4.63
N PRO A 62 -0.41 13.26 4.57
CA PRO A 62 -0.84 12.41 3.44
C PRO A 62 -2.34 12.14 3.48
N ASP A 63 -2.92 11.65 2.38
CA ASP A 63 -4.35 11.34 2.32
C ASP A 63 -4.69 10.08 3.11
N PHE A 64 -3.79 9.08 3.05
CA PHE A 64 -3.94 7.84 3.79
C PHE A 64 -2.62 7.37 4.41
N ILE A 65 -2.71 6.70 5.56
CA ILE A 65 -1.62 5.93 6.15
C ILE A 65 -2.15 4.54 6.52
N PHE A 66 -1.53 3.50 5.94
CA PHE A 66 -1.83 2.11 6.27
C PHE A 66 -0.77 1.56 7.21
N ASN A 67 -1.24 1.02 8.33
CA ASN A 67 -0.44 0.24 9.27
C ASN A 67 -0.86 -1.22 9.20
N CYS A 68 0.06 -2.08 8.76
CA CYS A 68 -0.15 -3.52 8.68
C CYS A 68 1.17 -4.25 8.94
N GLY A 69 1.15 -5.26 9.82
CA GLY A 69 2.34 -6.08 10.09
C GLY A 69 3.55 -5.29 10.62
N GLY A 70 3.31 -4.20 11.36
CA GLY A 70 4.36 -3.32 11.87
C GLY A 70 4.99 -2.40 10.81
N SER A 71 4.53 -2.42 9.56
CA SER A 71 4.93 -1.46 8.51
C SER A 71 3.91 -0.34 8.39
N SER A 72 4.39 0.89 8.20
CA SER A 72 3.59 2.07 7.89
C SER A 72 3.86 2.50 6.45
N VAL A 73 2.80 2.70 5.68
CA VAL A 73 2.86 3.14 4.28
C VAL A 73 1.93 4.34 4.09
N ALA A 74 2.47 5.43 3.59
CA ALA A 74 1.72 6.66 3.33
C ALA A 74 1.33 6.76 1.85
N PHE A 75 0.14 7.30 1.59
CA PHE A 75 -0.38 7.50 0.25
C PHE A 75 -0.87 8.94 0.05
N ILE A 76 -0.56 9.50 -1.11
CA ILE A 76 -1.29 10.62 -1.69
C ILE A 76 -2.23 10.01 -2.74
N PHE A 77 -3.52 10.30 -2.68
CA PHE A 77 -4.51 9.82 -3.63
C PHE A 77 -5.13 10.99 -4.40
N VAL A 78 -4.66 11.17 -5.62
CA VAL A 78 -5.13 12.16 -6.58
C VAL A 78 -6.32 11.58 -7.35
N THR A 79 -7.54 11.98 -6.98
CA THR A 79 -8.79 11.48 -7.58
C THR A 79 -9.11 12.14 -8.91
N SER A 80 -8.64 13.37 -9.12
CA SER A 80 -8.72 14.10 -10.38
C SER A 80 -7.40 14.85 -10.64
N LEU A 81 -6.95 14.84 -11.90
CA LEU A 81 -5.79 15.60 -12.33
C LEU A 81 -6.24 16.70 -13.28
N ASP A 82 -5.93 17.95 -12.99
CA ASP A 82 -6.28 19.10 -13.84
C ASP A 82 -5.11 20.10 -13.95
N PRO A 83 -5.06 20.91 -15.02
CA PRO A 83 -3.96 21.85 -15.22
C PRO A 83 -3.77 22.86 -14.08
N THR A 84 -4.81 23.17 -13.32
CA THR A 84 -4.77 24.18 -12.25
C THR A 84 -4.23 23.62 -10.94
N SER A 85 -4.46 22.32 -10.65
CA SER A 85 -4.04 21.65 -9.43
C SER A 85 -2.65 21.00 -9.52
N ILE A 86 -2.12 20.77 -10.73
CA ILE A 86 -0.84 20.09 -10.95
C ILE A 86 0.30 20.66 -10.10
N SER A 87 0.48 21.98 -10.07
CA SER A 87 1.58 22.58 -9.32
C SER A 87 1.47 22.30 -7.81
N GLN A 88 0.24 22.28 -7.28
CA GLN A 88 -0.02 21.99 -5.88
C GLN A 88 0.21 20.51 -5.57
N ILE A 89 -0.26 19.61 -6.44
CA ILE A 89 -0.06 18.16 -6.32
C ILE A 89 1.43 17.83 -6.28
N PHE A 90 2.20 18.25 -7.28
CA PHE A 90 3.62 17.93 -7.35
C PHE A 90 4.44 18.60 -6.24
N GLY A 91 4.09 19.83 -5.83
CA GLY A 91 4.71 20.47 -4.66
C GLY A 91 4.45 19.69 -3.36
N ARG A 92 3.22 19.20 -3.16
CA ARG A 92 2.86 18.34 -2.04
C ARG A 92 3.64 17.01 -2.07
N VAL A 93 3.77 16.38 -3.23
CA VAL A 93 4.55 15.16 -3.42
C VAL A 93 6.03 15.38 -3.04
N GLN A 94 6.64 16.47 -3.50
CA GLN A 94 8.03 16.81 -3.17
C GLN A 94 8.24 17.06 -1.68
N LYS A 95 7.27 17.68 -1.00
CA LYS A 95 7.35 17.88 0.45
C LYS A 95 7.23 16.56 1.22
N LEU A 96 6.24 15.73 0.86
CA LEU A 96 5.95 14.50 1.59
C LEU A 96 6.99 13.40 1.34
N LYS A 97 7.64 13.35 0.16
CA LYS A 97 8.70 12.36 -0.11
C LYS A 97 9.91 12.49 0.82
N LEU A 98 10.12 13.69 1.41
CA LEU A 98 11.18 13.93 2.40
C LEU A 98 10.79 13.47 3.81
N GLN A 99 9.49 13.34 4.09
CA GLN A 99 8.96 13.00 5.42
C GLN A 99 8.65 11.51 5.58
N PHE A 100 8.29 10.84 4.48
CA PHE A 100 7.83 9.45 4.50
C PHE A 100 8.72 8.55 3.65
N ALA A 101 9.41 7.61 4.29
CA ALA A 101 10.27 6.64 3.61
C ALA A 101 9.47 5.70 2.67
N ASN A 102 8.23 5.36 3.03
CA ASN A 102 7.33 4.53 2.24
C ASN A 102 6.14 5.37 1.74
N LEU A 103 6.40 6.30 0.82
CA LEU A 103 5.38 7.12 0.18
C LEU A 103 5.05 6.58 -1.21
N TYR A 104 3.76 6.48 -1.49
CA TYR A 104 3.21 6.16 -2.82
C TYR A 104 2.24 7.25 -3.25
N VAL A 105 2.19 7.52 -4.56
CA VAL A 105 1.24 8.47 -5.14
C VAL A 105 0.31 7.69 -6.06
N VAL A 106 -0.95 7.54 -5.66
CA VAL A 106 -1.98 6.93 -6.50
C VAL A 106 -2.68 8.03 -7.27
N ILE A 107 -2.79 7.87 -8.58
CA ILE A 107 -3.38 8.88 -9.46
C ILE A 107 -4.35 8.24 -10.44
N THR A 108 -5.57 8.78 -10.47
CA THR A 108 -6.61 8.35 -11.41
C THR A 108 -6.43 9.04 -12.75
N LEU A 109 -6.18 8.25 -13.80
CA LEU A 109 -5.97 8.68 -15.18
C LEU A 109 -6.96 7.93 -16.09
N PRO A 110 -8.24 8.36 -16.11
CA PRO A 110 -9.29 7.63 -16.82
C PRO A 110 -9.18 7.76 -18.35
N THR A 111 -8.53 8.82 -18.85
CA THR A 111 -8.41 9.10 -20.28
C THR A 111 -6.95 9.29 -20.70
N LYS A 112 -6.72 9.20 -22.02
CA LYS A 112 -5.39 9.43 -22.60
C LYS A 112 -4.90 10.85 -22.36
N GLU A 113 -5.77 11.85 -22.46
CA GLU A 113 -5.40 13.26 -22.25
C GLU A 113 -4.91 13.50 -20.81
N LYS A 114 -5.52 12.84 -19.82
CA LYS A 114 -5.05 12.88 -18.44
C LYS A 114 -3.69 12.21 -18.29
N ASN A 115 -3.47 11.10 -18.98
CA ASN A 115 -2.17 10.42 -19.00
C ASN A 115 -1.08 11.31 -19.62
N ASP A 116 -1.35 11.93 -20.77
CA ASP A 116 -0.42 12.83 -21.45
C ASP A 116 -0.09 14.04 -20.55
N LEU A 117 -1.11 14.60 -19.88
CA LEU A 117 -0.94 15.68 -18.91
C LEU A 117 -0.06 15.27 -17.72
N PHE A 118 -0.26 14.06 -17.20
CA PHE A 118 0.57 13.51 -16.13
C PHE A 118 2.03 13.36 -16.59
N VAL A 119 2.26 12.75 -17.75
CA VAL A 119 3.61 12.50 -18.29
C VAL A 119 4.36 13.82 -18.48
N CYS A 120 3.74 14.80 -19.15
CA CYS A 120 4.33 16.13 -19.33
C CYS A 120 4.68 16.80 -18.00
N SER A 121 3.78 16.69 -17.01
CA SER A 121 4.00 17.28 -15.68
C SER A 121 5.09 16.56 -14.91
N TYR A 122 5.14 15.24 -14.98
CA TYR A 122 6.15 14.41 -14.30
C TYR A 122 7.57 14.86 -14.67
N PHE A 123 7.83 15.07 -15.96
CA PHE A 123 9.11 15.59 -16.44
C PHE A 123 9.32 17.06 -16.08
N LYS A 124 8.29 17.91 -16.24
CA LYS A 124 8.37 19.35 -15.93
C LYS A 124 8.78 19.62 -14.48
N PHE A 125 8.28 18.82 -13.53
CA PHE A 125 8.57 18.98 -12.10
C PHE A 125 9.81 18.19 -11.65
N GLY A 126 10.56 17.58 -12.58
CA GLY A 126 11.80 16.87 -12.28
C GLY A 126 11.60 15.68 -11.36
N MET A 127 10.53 14.90 -11.55
CA MET A 127 10.32 13.70 -10.75
C MET A 127 11.34 12.62 -11.07
N GLU A 128 11.83 11.96 -10.03
CA GLU A 128 12.75 10.82 -10.15
C GLU A 128 11.97 9.51 -10.26
N LEU A 129 12.41 8.63 -11.16
CA LEU A 129 11.84 7.31 -11.32
C LEU A 129 11.89 6.53 -10.00
N GLY A 130 10.72 6.13 -9.51
CA GLY A 130 10.57 5.32 -8.31
C GLY A 130 10.68 6.06 -6.98
N LYS A 131 10.81 7.40 -6.96
CA LYS A 131 10.92 8.19 -5.71
C LYS A 131 10.10 9.49 -5.72
N PRO A 132 8.85 9.48 -5.18
CA PRO A 132 8.09 8.32 -4.73
C PRO A 132 7.55 7.51 -5.91
N THR A 133 7.08 6.29 -5.64
CA THR A 133 6.45 5.46 -6.67
C THR A 133 5.06 5.99 -7.01
N PHE A 134 4.83 6.26 -8.30
CA PHE A 134 3.52 6.59 -8.83
C PHE A 134 2.77 5.32 -9.27
N VAL A 135 1.52 5.21 -8.85
CA VAL A 135 0.61 4.11 -9.17
C VAL A 135 -0.53 4.70 -10.00
N LEU A 136 -0.47 4.47 -11.32
CA LEU A 136 -1.46 4.98 -12.27
C LEU A 136 -2.65 4.00 -12.31
N VAL A 137 -3.87 4.51 -12.11
CA VAL A 137 -5.09 3.70 -12.11
C VAL A 137 -6.17 4.32 -12.99
N LYS A 138 -7.12 3.52 -13.48
CA LYS A 138 -8.19 4.01 -14.35
C LYS A 138 -9.37 4.58 -13.58
N ASP A 139 -9.61 4.04 -12.39
CA ASP A 139 -10.76 4.36 -11.55
C ASP A 139 -10.37 4.27 -10.06
N LEU A 140 -11.28 4.75 -9.22
CA LEU A 140 -11.06 4.92 -7.78
C LEU A 140 -10.98 3.57 -7.04
N GLU A 141 -11.77 2.59 -7.46
CA GLU A 141 -11.82 1.26 -6.86
C GLU A 141 -10.49 0.52 -7.08
N MET A 142 -9.98 0.55 -8.32
CA MET A 142 -8.65 0.04 -8.65
C MET A 142 -7.56 0.74 -7.82
N GLY A 143 -7.71 2.05 -7.56
CA GLY A 143 -6.83 2.78 -6.65
C GLY A 143 -6.73 2.15 -5.26
N PHE A 144 -7.88 1.92 -4.61
CA PHE A 144 -7.93 1.30 -3.29
C PHE A 144 -7.43 -0.15 -3.28
N GLU A 145 -7.76 -0.92 -4.31
CA GLU A 145 -7.26 -2.29 -4.47
C GLU A 145 -5.72 -2.31 -4.49
N LYS A 146 -5.10 -1.40 -5.25
CA LYS A 146 -3.63 -1.28 -5.29
C LYS A 146 -3.06 -0.84 -3.95
N MET A 147 -3.68 0.14 -3.28
CA MET A 147 -3.23 0.62 -1.96
C MET A 147 -3.22 -0.50 -0.92
N VAL A 148 -4.31 -1.26 -0.83
CA VAL A 148 -4.44 -2.40 0.11
C VAL A 148 -3.39 -3.48 -0.21
N LYS A 149 -3.21 -3.83 -1.49
CA LYS A 149 -2.17 -4.81 -1.91
C LYS A 149 -0.76 -4.35 -1.54
N ILE A 150 -0.44 -3.07 -1.73
CA ILE A 150 0.85 -2.49 -1.33
C ILE A 150 1.02 -2.53 0.19
N ALA A 151 -0.02 -2.16 0.96
CA ALA A 151 0.02 -2.18 2.42
C ALA A 151 0.25 -3.59 2.97
N HIS A 152 -0.46 -4.59 2.45
CA HIS A 152 -0.29 -5.99 2.86
C HIS A 152 1.08 -6.54 2.50
N SER A 153 1.53 -6.35 1.25
CA SER A 153 2.84 -6.87 0.81
C SER A 153 3.99 -6.33 1.66
N ARG A 154 3.97 -5.02 2.00
CA ARG A 154 4.95 -4.41 2.90
C ARG A 154 4.86 -4.95 4.34
N GLY A 155 3.66 -5.21 4.83
CA GLY A 155 3.45 -5.79 6.15
C GLY A 155 3.96 -7.23 6.27
N VAL A 156 3.76 -8.05 5.23
CA VAL A 156 4.25 -9.44 5.18
C VAL A 156 5.77 -9.48 5.14
N CYS A 157 6.39 -8.71 4.24
CA CYS A 157 7.84 -8.64 4.10
C CYS A 157 8.54 -8.23 5.41
N LYS A 158 8.02 -7.21 6.12
CA LYS A 158 8.60 -6.80 7.41
C LYS A 158 8.50 -7.88 8.49
N ARG A 159 7.39 -8.65 8.51
CA ARG A 159 7.21 -9.75 9.47
C ARG A 159 8.19 -10.89 9.19
N GLU A 160 8.43 -11.19 7.91
CA GLU A 160 9.42 -12.18 7.49
C GLU A 160 10.84 -11.75 7.86
N ASP A 161 11.21 -10.48 7.61
CA ASP A 161 12.51 -9.93 8.01
C ASP A 161 12.72 -10.00 9.53
N ALA A 162 11.70 -9.62 10.31
CA ALA A 162 11.75 -9.72 11.77
C ALA A 162 11.92 -11.18 12.23
N THR A 163 11.20 -12.11 11.60
CA THR A 163 11.31 -13.55 11.91
C THR A 163 12.69 -14.09 11.54
N ALA A 164 13.26 -13.66 10.40
CA ALA A 164 14.60 -14.04 9.97
C ALA A 164 15.68 -13.52 10.94
N LYS A 165 15.57 -12.27 11.39
CA LYS A 165 16.47 -11.68 12.40
C LYS A 165 16.41 -12.44 13.72
N LEU A 166 15.23 -12.76 14.23
CA LEU A 166 15.07 -13.54 15.45
C LEU A 166 15.69 -14.94 15.33
N LYS A 167 15.54 -15.61 14.19
CA LYS A 167 16.18 -16.92 13.95
C LYS A 167 17.71 -16.83 13.92
N ALA A 168 18.28 -15.75 13.38
CA ALA A 168 19.72 -15.53 13.34
C ALA A 168 20.31 -15.27 14.74
N GLU A 169 19.60 -14.53 15.60
CA GLU A 169 20.02 -14.27 16.98
C GLU A 169 19.98 -15.54 17.84
N VAL A 170 18.94 -16.36 17.73
CA VAL A 170 18.86 -17.66 18.43
C VAL A 170 19.92 -18.65 17.93
N GLY A 171 20.23 -18.64 16.63
CA GLY A 171 21.33 -19.43 16.07
C GLY A 171 22.71 -19.00 16.57
N THR A 172 22.89 -17.72 16.87
CA THR A 172 24.16 -17.19 17.40
C THR A 172 24.35 -17.56 18.87
N ILE A 173 23.27 -17.61 19.68
CA ILE A 173 23.33 -18.02 21.09
C ILE A 173 23.67 -19.52 21.22
N SER A 174 23.27 -20.36 20.26
CA SER A 174 23.64 -21.79 20.25
C SER A 174 25.13 -22.06 19.95
N CYS A 175 25.87 -21.09 19.41
CA CYS A 175 27.31 -21.23 19.14
C CYS A 175 28.21 -20.73 20.29
N PHE A 176 27.65 -20.20 21.37
CA PHE A 176 28.40 -19.76 22.56
C PHE A 176 28.30 -20.73 23.75
N VAL A 177 27.77 -21.94 23.53
CA VAL A 177 27.81 -23.04 24.50
C VAL A 177 28.49 -24.24 23.84
N VAL A 178 29.81 -24.17 23.69
CA VAL A 178 30.70 -25.33 23.48
C VAL A 178 31.87 -25.18 24.44
#